data_AF-A0A367K5A9-F1
#
_entry.id   AF-A0A367K5A9-F1
#
_cell.length_a   1.000
_cell.length_b   1.000
_cell.length_c   1.000
_cell.angle_alpha   90.00
_cell.angle_beta   90.00
_cell.angle_gamma   90.00
#
_symmetry.space_group_name_H-M   'P 1'
#
loop_
_entity.id
_entity.type
_entity.pdbx_description
1 polymer ?
#
loop_
_entity_poly.entity_id
_entity_poly.type
_entity_poly.pdbx_seq_one_letter_code
_entity_poly.pdbx_strand_id
1 'polypeptide(L)'
;MQVKLLALSLFASFFATGFTVPIYGHLTERESAIIKPIIEGLKVEPNNFQAKCILQALTRVSTAFPEYPIDNLVARLPPKMFYPCFNTESPDKPKQC
;
A
#
# COMPACT_ATOMS: atom_id res chain seq x y z
N MET A 1 3.77 47.01 18.61
CA MET A 1 2.78 46.23 17.83
C MET A 1 3.51 45.27 16.90
N GLN A 2 3.90 44.04 17.29
CA GLN A 2 4.45 43.03 16.34
C GLN A 2 4.32 41.54 16.77
N VAL A 3 3.71 41.20 17.91
CA VAL A 3 3.71 39.80 18.42
C VAL A 3 2.50 38.98 17.94
N LYS A 4 1.49 39.61 17.31
CA LYS A 4 0.21 38.95 17.00
C LYS A 4 0.17 38.17 15.69
N LEU A 5 1.17 38.28 14.82
CA LEU A 5 1.16 37.65 13.48
C LEU A 5 1.85 36.29 13.40
N LEU A 6 2.71 35.93 14.36
CA LEU A 6 3.50 34.68 14.30
C LEU A 6 2.77 33.44 14.84
N ALA A 7 1.68 33.59 15.58
CA ALA A 7 0.97 32.46 16.18
C ALA A 7 -0.02 31.77 15.23
N LEU A 8 -0.41 32.42 14.12
CA LEU A 8 -1.45 31.92 13.22
C LEU A 8 -0.94 30.98 12.11
N SER A 9 0.38 30.92 11.86
CA SER A 9 0.93 30.04 10.81
C SER A 9 1.33 28.64 11.28
N LEU A 10 1.39 28.39 12.59
CA LEU A 10 1.81 27.08 13.13
C LEU A 10 0.68 26.05 13.17
N PHE A 11 -0.58 26.46 12.97
CA PHE A 11 -1.73 25.55 13.04
C PHE A 11 -2.19 24.99 11.68
N ALA A 12 -1.64 25.49 10.56
CA ALA A 12 -2.04 25.08 9.22
C ALA A 12 -1.43 23.73 8.78
N SER A 13 -0.45 23.20 9.51
CA SER A 13 0.30 22.00 9.09
C SER A 13 -0.34 20.66 9.50
N PHE A 14 -1.45 20.68 10.25
CA PHE A 14 -2.04 19.45 10.83
C PHE A 14 -3.28 18.89 10.10
N PHE A 15 -3.77 19.55 9.04
CA PHE A 15 -5.01 19.12 8.36
C PHE A 15 -4.81 18.28 7.09
N ALA A 16 -3.60 17.81 6.80
CA ALA A 16 -3.32 17.01 5.59
C ALA A 16 -3.36 15.49 5.81
N THR A 17 -3.71 14.99 6.99
CA THR A 17 -4.12 13.58 7.14
C THR A 17 -5.62 13.51 7.04
N GLY A 18 -6.13 13.72 5.82
CA GLY A 18 -7.50 13.33 5.50
C GLY A 18 -7.60 11.84 5.83
N PHE A 19 -8.54 11.49 6.72
CA PHE A 19 -8.86 10.10 7.03
C PHE A 19 -9.32 9.43 5.74
N THR A 20 -8.38 8.86 4.98
CA THR A 20 -8.74 7.98 3.88
C THR A 20 -9.07 6.64 4.50
N VAL A 21 -10.33 6.25 4.38
CA VAL A 21 -10.78 4.92 4.78
C VAL A 21 -9.87 3.91 4.08
N PRO A 22 -9.35 2.90 4.80
CA PRO A 22 -8.52 1.89 4.17
C PRO A 22 -9.26 1.31 2.97
N ILE A 23 -8.66 1.47 1.79
CA ILE A 23 -9.25 1.07 0.49
C ILE A 23 -9.54 -0.45 0.50
N TYR A 24 -8.74 -1.20 1.27
CA TYR A 24 -8.91 -2.62 1.52
C TYR A 24 -9.12 -2.82 3.02
N GLY A 25 -10.28 -3.35 3.43
CA GLY A 25 -10.74 -3.36 4.83
C GLY A 25 -9.88 -4.12 5.85
N HIS A 26 -8.76 -4.71 5.43
CA HIS A 26 -7.79 -5.40 6.28
C HIS A 26 -6.38 -4.81 6.21
N LEU A 27 -6.16 -3.77 5.40
CA LEU A 27 -4.89 -3.10 5.25
C LEU A 27 -4.98 -1.72 5.90
N THR A 28 -3.88 -1.25 6.46
CA THR A 28 -3.74 0.14 6.87
C THR A 28 -3.72 1.06 5.63
N GLU A 29 -3.96 2.35 5.84
CA GLU A 29 -3.83 3.37 4.79
C GLU A 29 -2.45 3.34 4.13
N ARG A 30 -1.39 3.21 4.95
CA ARG A 30 -0.01 3.12 4.48
C ARG A 30 0.21 1.89 3.60
N GLU A 31 -0.24 0.73 4.05
CA GLU A 31 -0.09 -0.51 3.27
C GLU A 31 -0.87 -0.45 1.96
N SER A 32 -2.07 0.15 1.98
CA SER A 32 -2.88 0.37 0.78
C SER A 32 -2.16 1.29 -0.21
N ALA A 33 -1.52 2.35 0.26
CA ALA A 33 -0.75 3.27 -0.56
C ALA A 33 0.49 2.60 -1.19
N ILE A 34 1.17 1.71 -0.45
CA ILE A 34 2.34 0.97 -0.93
C ILE A 34 1.97 0.05 -2.10
N ILE A 35 0.86 -0.69 -2.01
CA ILE A 35 0.45 -1.66 -3.04
C ILE A 35 -0.32 -1.04 -4.20
N LYS A 36 -0.84 0.19 -4.06
CA LYS A 36 -1.59 0.91 -5.08
C LYS A 36 -0.95 0.90 -6.47
N PRO A 37 0.33 1.28 -6.67
CA PRO A 37 0.95 1.26 -8.00
C PRO A 37 1.04 -0.16 -8.62
N ILE A 38 1.15 -1.21 -7.80
CA ILE A 38 1.11 -2.60 -8.29
C ILE A 38 -0.27 -2.91 -8.84
N ILE A 39 -1.32 -2.51 -8.11
CA ILE A 39 -2.72 -2.74 -8.47
C ILE A 39 -3.09 -1.97 -9.74
N GLU A 40 -2.70 -0.69 -9.82
CA GLU A 40 -2.86 0.13 -11.02
C GLU A 40 -2.13 -0.48 -12.22
N GLY A 41 -0.91 -0.99 -12.01
CA GLY A 41 -0.13 -1.67 -13.04
C GLY A 41 -0.73 -3.00 -13.53
N LEU A 42 -1.46 -3.70 -12.67
CA LEU A 42 -2.18 -4.93 -13.01
C LEU A 42 -3.50 -4.66 -13.74
N LYS A 43 -4.06 -3.45 -13.61
CA LYS A 43 -5.37 -3.05 -14.17
C LYS A 43 -6.52 -3.94 -13.71
N VAL A 44 -6.49 -4.36 -12.45
CA VAL A 44 -7.50 -5.19 -11.80
C VAL A 44 -7.89 -4.56 -10.47
N GLU A 45 -9.10 -4.84 -10.01
CA GLU A 45 -9.60 -4.36 -8.73
C GLU A 45 -9.57 -5.51 -7.71
N PRO A 46 -8.61 -5.54 -6.75
CA PRO A 46 -8.50 -6.64 -5.82
C PRO A 46 -9.54 -6.58 -4.72
N ASN A 47 -10.01 -7.76 -4.31
CA ASN A 47 -10.72 -7.88 -3.03
C ASN A 47 -9.72 -7.81 -1.85
N ASN A 48 -10.24 -7.75 -0.62
CA ASN A 48 -9.40 -7.64 0.58
C ASN A 48 -8.38 -8.78 0.74
N PHE A 49 -8.72 -10.00 0.30
CA PHE A 49 -7.81 -11.14 0.37
C PHE A 49 -6.67 -11.01 -0.64
N GLN A 50 -6.99 -10.62 -1.87
CA GLN A 50 -6.02 -10.39 -2.94
C GLN A 50 -5.08 -9.24 -2.61
N ALA A 51 -5.58 -8.15 -2.03
CA ALA A 51 -4.76 -7.03 -1.59
C ALA A 51 -3.77 -7.45 -0.49
N LYS A 52 -4.23 -8.27 0.47
CA LYS A 52 -3.36 -8.86 1.51
C LYS A 52 -2.30 -9.80 0.92
N CYS A 53 -2.67 -10.60 -0.10
CA CYS A 53 -1.72 -11.43 -0.83
C CYS A 53 -0.59 -10.60 -1.45
N ILE A 54 -0.92 -9.49 -2.12
CA ILE A 54 0.06 -8.61 -2.75
C ILE A 54 1.03 -8.05 -1.69
N LEU A 55 0.51 -7.56 -0.56
CA LEU A 55 1.37 -7.04 0.50
C LEU A 55 2.29 -8.12 1.08
N GLN A 56 1.79 -9.33 1.29
CA GLN A 56 2.60 -10.45 1.82
C GLN A 56 3.70 -10.84 0.83
N ALA A 57 3.38 -10.95 -0.46
CA ALA A 57 4.35 -11.21 -1.51
C ALA A 57 5.41 -10.11 -1.57
N LEU A 58 4.99 -8.83 -1.51
CA LEU A 58 5.90 -7.69 -1.49
C LEU A 58 6.81 -7.70 -0.26
N THR A 59 6.26 -8.03 0.91
CA THR A 59 7.02 -8.18 2.16
C THR A 59 8.08 -9.26 2.01
N ARG A 60 7.73 -10.42 1.45
CA ARG A 60 8.70 -11.51 1.20
C ARG A 60 9.83 -11.09 0.27
N VAL A 61 9.50 -10.36 -0.79
CA VAL A 61 10.53 -9.80 -1.68
C VAL A 61 11.40 -8.80 -0.91
N SER A 62 10.81 -7.93 -0.09
CA SER A 62 11.59 -6.99 0.72
C SER A 62 12.52 -7.66 1.73
N THR A 63 12.11 -8.80 2.31
CA THR A 63 12.98 -9.58 3.19
C THR A 63 14.12 -10.26 2.45
N ALA A 64 13.92 -10.60 1.16
CA ALA A 64 14.96 -11.17 0.32
C ALA A 64 15.94 -10.10 -0.21
N PHE A 65 15.53 -8.83 -0.24
CA PHE A 65 16.30 -7.69 -0.73
C PHE A 65 16.30 -6.54 0.28
N PRO A 66 16.90 -6.73 1.47
CA PRO A 66 16.85 -5.77 2.56
C PRO A 66 17.57 -4.45 2.25
N GLU A 67 18.51 -4.45 1.28
CA GLU A 67 19.19 -3.23 0.83
C GLU A 67 18.28 -2.23 0.10
N TYR A 68 17.06 -2.62 -0.28
CA TYR A 68 16.12 -1.74 -0.97
C TYR A 68 14.88 -1.44 -0.12
N PRO A 69 14.56 -0.15 0.12
CA PRO A 69 13.31 0.20 0.77
C PRO A 69 12.11 -0.26 -0.08
N ILE A 70 11.03 -0.65 0.59
CA ILE A 70 9.82 -1.19 -0.05
C ILE A 70 9.31 -0.28 -1.17
N ASP A 71 9.30 1.04 -0.97
CA ASP A 71 8.83 2.00 -1.98
C ASP A 71 9.65 1.94 -3.29
N ASN A 72 10.95 1.64 -3.18
CA ASN A 72 11.83 1.47 -4.33
C ASN A 72 11.66 0.09 -4.99
N LEU A 73 11.39 -0.95 -4.21
CA LEU A 73 11.06 -2.28 -4.73
C LEU A 73 9.77 -2.24 -5.55
N VAL A 74 8.73 -1.57 -5.04
CA VAL A 74 7.45 -1.40 -5.74
C VAL A 74 7.61 -0.78 -7.12
N ALA A 75 8.49 0.22 -7.26
CA ALA A 75 8.77 0.87 -8.54
C ALA A 75 9.52 -0.02 -9.54
N ARG A 76 10.21 -1.06 -9.06
CA ARG A 76 11.07 -1.93 -9.88
C ARG A 76 10.44 -3.27 -10.21
N LEU A 77 9.56 -3.76 -9.35
CA LEU A 77 8.94 -5.06 -9.53
C LEU A 77 7.87 -4.98 -10.62
N PRO A 78 7.90 -5.89 -11.60
CA PRO A 78 6.87 -5.93 -12.63
C PRO A 78 5.53 -6.27 -11.97
N PRO A 79 4.45 -5.48 -12.20
CA PRO A 79 3.14 -5.74 -11.59
C PRO A 79 2.63 -7.17 -11.83
N LYS A 80 2.95 -7.73 -13.01
CA LYS A 80 2.59 -9.10 -13.40
C LYS A 80 3.11 -10.19 -12.45
N MET A 81 4.16 -9.93 -11.68
CA MET A 81 4.66 -10.86 -10.66
C MET A 81 3.59 -11.20 -9.61
N PHE A 82 2.60 -10.32 -9.44
CA PHE A 82 1.53 -10.47 -8.45
C PHE A 82 0.23 -11.06 -9.03
N TYR A 83 0.18 -11.43 -10.33
CA TYR A 83 -0.98 -12.15 -10.90
C TYR A 83 -1.36 -13.45 -10.17
N PRO A 84 -0.44 -14.23 -9.57
CA PRO A 84 -0.81 -15.41 -8.79
C PRO A 84 -1.77 -15.11 -7.63
N CYS A 85 -1.78 -13.87 -7.11
CA CYS A 85 -2.75 -13.44 -6.10
C CYS A 85 -4.20 -13.40 -6.62
N PHE A 86 -4.39 -13.32 -7.94
CA PHE A 86 -5.71 -13.18 -8.57
C PHE A 86 -6.21 -14.48 -9.21
N ASN A 87 -5.31 -15.40 -9.53
CA ASN A 87 -5.63 -16.67 -10.19
C ASN A 87 -6.06 -17.79 -9.21
N THR A 88 -6.26 -17.49 -7.93
CA THR A 88 -6.79 -18.46 -6.95
C THR A 88 -8.31 -18.56 -7.07
N GLU A 89 -8.76 -19.29 -8.08
CA GLU A 89 -10.10 -19.86 -8.15
C GLU A 89 -10.19 -21.02 -7.13
N SER A 90 -10.23 -20.72 -5.83
CA SER A 90 -10.64 -21.71 -4.83
C SER A 90 -11.02 -21.06 -3.48
N PRO A 91 -12.28 -21.19 -3.03
CA PRO A 91 -12.74 -20.64 -1.75
C PRO A 91 -12.22 -21.38 -0.51
N ASP A 92 -11.55 -22.53 -0.65
CA ASP A 92 -11.31 -23.46 0.48
C ASP A 92 -9.85 -23.67 0.90
N LYS A 93 -8.87 -23.01 0.26
CA LYS A 93 -7.48 -23.06 0.74
C LYS A 93 -6.81 -21.70 0.61
N PRO A 94 -6.35 -21.09 1.71
CA PRO A 94 -5.36 -20.02 1.61
C PRO A 94 -4.06 -20.69 1.15
N LYS A 95 -3.88 -20.84 -0.17
CA LYS A 95 -2.56 -21.13 -0.71
C LYS A 95 -1.71 -19.93 -0.35
N GLN A 96 -0.76 -20.18 0.57
CA GLN A 96 0.19 -19.21 1.09
C GLN A 96 0.63 -18.21 0.02
N CYS A 97 0.22 -16.96 0.21
CA CYS A 97 0.80 -15.80 -0.44
C CYS A 97 2.16 -15.54 0.18
#